data_AF-B6DEM8-F1
#
_entry.id   AF-B6DEM8-F1
#
_cell.length_a   1.000
_cell.length_b   1.000
_cell.length_c   1.000
_cell.angle_alpha   90.00
_cell.angle_beta   90.00
_cell.angle_gamma   90.00
#
_symmetry.space_group_name_H-M   'P 1'
#
loop_
_entity.id
_entity.type
_entity.pdbx_description
1 polymer ?
#
loop_
_entity_poly.entity_id
_entity_poly.type
_entity_poly.pdbx_seq_one_letter_code
_entity_poly.pdbx_strand_id
1 'polypeptide(L)' 'EVTMKIQIISGFDRQLTAWLRVQGRRLTNNQKKTLFFVNRRYMQTH' A
#
# COMPACT_ATOMS: atom_id res chain seq x y z
N GLU A 1 -11.02 -4.28 16.53
CA GLU A 1 -10.97 -3.35 15.38
C GLU A 1 -9.54 -2.98 14.95
N VAL A 2 -8.71 -2.44 15.86
CA VAL A 2 -7.33 -1.98 15.55
C VAL A 2 -6.45 -3.09 14.96
N THR A 3 -6.44 -4.28 15.56
CA THR A 3 -5.62 -5.42 15.08
C THR A 3 -5.99 -5.88 13.67
N MET A 4 -7.28 -5.89 13.31
CA MET A 4 -7.72 -6.26 11.95
C MET A 4 -7.24 -5.23 10.93
N LYS A 5 -7.41 -3.93 11.22
CA LYS A 5 -6.92 -2.86 10.34
C LYS A 5 -5.41 -2.95 10.12
N ILE A 6 -4.64 -3.26 11.17
CA ILE A 6 -3.20 -3.45 11.08
C ILE A 6 -2.84 -4.62 10.16
N GLN A 7 -3.53 -5.76 10.29
CA GLN A 7 -3.27 -6.94 9.45
C GLN A 7 -3.62 -6.68 7.99
N ILE A 8 -4.74 -6.02 7.71
CA ILE A 8 -5.17 -5.68 6.35
C ILE A 8 -4.16 -4.73 5.69
N ILE A 9 -3.79 -3.63 6.36
CA ILE A 9 -2.80 -2.69 5.84
C ILE A 9 -1.45 -3.38 5.62
N SER A 10 -1.01 -4.21 6.58
CA SER A 10 0.25 -4.94 6.46
C SER A 10 0.26 -5.91 5.27
N GLY A 11 -0.88 -6.54 4.96
CA GLY A 11 -1.05 -7.39 3.78
C GLY A 11 -0.93 -6.60 2.48
N PHE A 12 -1.64 -5.47 2.39
CA PHE A 12 -1.57 -4.59 1.22
C PHE A 12 -0.18 -3.98 1.01
N ASP A 13 0.50 -3.59 2.09
CA ASP A 13 1.84 -2.99 2.01
C ASP A 13 2.90 -4.01 1.58
N ARG A 14 2.76 -5.29 1.96
CA ARG A 14 3.60 -6.38 1.46
C ARG A 14 3.40 -6.60 -0.04
N GLN A 15 2.14 -6.62 -0.50
CA GLN A 15 1.81 -6.76 -1.92
C GLN A 15 2.33 -5.58 -2.74
N LEU A 16 2.12 -4.35 -2.26
CA LEU A 16 2.61 -3.14 -2.91
C LEU A 16 4.15 -3.12 -2.98
N THR A 17 4.83 -3.53 -1.92
CA THR A 17 6.30 -3.61 -1.91
C THR A 17 6.82 -4.61 -2.94
N ALA A 18 6.19 -5.78 -3.04
CA ALA A 18 6.53 -6.77 -4.07
C ALA A 18 6.29 -6.21 -5.49
N TRP A 19 5.16 -5.55 -5.72
CA TRP A 19 4.84 -4.92 -7.00
C TRP A 19 5.82 -3.79 -7.36
N LEU A 20 6.21 -2.95 -6.40
CA LEU A 20 7.17 -1.87 -6.59
C LEU A 20 8.56 -2.36 -6.99
N ARG A 21 8.96 -3.58 -6.63
CA ARG A 21 10.23 -4.17 -7.13
C ARG A 21 10.21 -4.35 -8.64
N VAL A 22 9.05 -4.64 -9.22
CA VAL A 22 8.89 -4.88 -10.67
C VAL A 22 8.55 -3.58 -11.40
N GLN A 23 7.59 -2.81 -10.90
CA GLN A 23 7.00 -1.66 -11.60
C GLN A 23 7.46 -0.29 -11.08
N GLY A 24 8.15 -0.26 -9.93
CA GLY A 24 8.52 0.99 -9.25
C GLY A 24 9.71 1.75 -9.84
N ARG A 25 10.32 1.26 -10.93
CA ARG A 25 11.55 1.85 -11.51
C ARG A 25 11.33 3.27 -12.05
N ARG A 26 10.16 3.55 -12.63
CA ARG A 26 9.82 4.87 -13.22
C ARG A 26 8.94 5.73 -12.31
N LEU A 27 8.61 5.24 -11.12
CA LEU A 27 7.78 5.97 -10.17
C LEU A 27 8.65 6.89 -9.31
N THR A 28 8.23 8.14 -9.19
CA THR A 28 8.83 9.10 -8.26
C THR A 28 8.56 8.66 -6.82
N ASN A 29 9.37 9.16 -5.88
CA ASN A 29 9.16 8.88 -4.46
C ASN A 29 7.79 9.35 -3.96
N ASN A 30 7.26 10.45 -4.53
CA ASN A 30 5.91 10.94 -4.19
C ASN A 30 4.83 9.99 -4.69
N GLN A 31 4.93 9.47 -5.92
CA GLN A 31 3.99 8.48 -6.45
C GLN A 31 3.97 7.19 -5.61
N LYS A 32 5.15 6.72 -5.16
CA LYS A 32 5.23 5.55 -4.26
C LYS A 32 4.52 5.80 -2.93
N LYS A 33 4.73 6.98 -2.31
CA LYS A 33 4.01 7.37 -1.09
C LYS A 33 2.49 7.45 -1.30
N THR A 34 2.04 7.95 -2.45
CA THR A 34 0.62 7.98 -2.81
C THR A 34 0.03 6.58 -2.86
N LEU A 35 0.76 5.57 -3.35
CA LEU A 35 0.25 4.18 -3.38
C LEU A 35 0.04 3.60 -1.97
N PHE A 36 0.91 3.90 -1.00
CA PHE A 36 0.68 3.51 0.41
C PHE A 36 -0.55 4.23 1.01
N PHE A 37 -0.79 5.48 0.64
CA PHE A 37 -2.02 6.18 1.02
C PHE A 37 -3.26 5.51 0.41
N VAL A 38 -3.19 5.12 -0.87
CA VAL A 38 -4.28 4.43 -1.57
C VAL A 38 -4.63 3.10 -0.88
N ASN A 39 -3.66 2.30 -0.44
CA ASN A 39 -3.91 1.07 0.34
C ASN A 39 -4.76 1.32 1.60
N ARG A 40 -4.43 2.38 2.36
CA ARG A 40 -5.19 2.75 3.56
C ARG A 40 -6.59 3.25 3.21
N ARG A 41 -6.71 4.01 2.11
CA ARG A 41 -8.01 4.51 1.65
C ARG A 41 -8.91 3.37 1.16
N TYR A 42 -8.33 2.39 0.46
CA TYR A 42 -9.03 1.20 0.00
C TYR A 42 -9.64 0.41 1.17
N MET A 43 -8.90 0.24 2.26
CA MET A 43 -9.41 -0.37 3.51
C MET A 43 -10.51 0.47 4.19
N GLN A 44 -10.57 1.79 3.98
CA GLN A 44 -11.64 2.61 4.57
C GLN A 44 -12.95 2.52 3.79
N THR A 45 -12.87 2.27 2.49
CA THR A 45 -14.02 2.25 1.59
C THR A 45 -14.57 0.84 1.35
N HIS A 46 -13.90 -0.19 1.85
CA HIS A 46 -14.30 -1.60 1.82
C HIS A 46 -14.37 -2.13 3.25
#